data_AF-A0A7J4RL47-F1
#
_entry.id   AF-A0A7J4RL47-F1
#
_cell.length_a   1.000
_cell.length_b   1.000
_cell.length_c   1.000
_cell.angle_alpha   90.00
_cell.angle_beta   90.00
_cell.angle_gamma   90.00
#
_symmetry.space_group_name_H-M   'P 1'
#
loop_
_entity.id
_entity.type
_entity.pdbx_description
1 polymer ?
#
loop_
_entity_poly.entity_id
_entity_poly.type
_entity_poly.pdbx_seq_one_letter_code
_entity_poly.pdbx_strand_id
1 'polypeptide(L)'
;MNEGQDCKSWRWSVGITMAPVGIIGVGSYVPPKEMSNEDWSKIVDTSDEWISTKTGMKRRRIADPSVCTSDLAVEASKVALRNSGLSP
;
A
#
# COMPACT_ATOMS: atom_id res chain seq x y z
N MET A 1 -16.39 21.15 -30.73
CA MET A 1 -17.26 21.40 -29.57
C MET A 1 -18.57 20.71 -29.86
N ASN A 2 -18.77 19.50 -29.35
CA ASN A 2 -20.07 18.85 -29.31
C ASN A 2 -20.21 18.24 -27.92
N GLU A 3 -21.29 18.64 -27.30
CA GLU A 3 -21.56 18.64 -25.87
C GLU A 3 -21.80 17.22 -25.34
N GLY A 4 -21.58 17.10 -24.03
CA GLY A 4 -21.55 15.84 -23.30
C GLY A 4 -22.80 15.00 -23.52
N GLN A 5 -22.57 13.75 -23.92
CA GLN A 5 -23.54 12.68 -23.78
C GLN A 5 -23.88 12.52 -22.30
N ASP A 6 -25.07 12.99 -21.94
CA ASP A 6 -25.68 12.86 -20.63
C ASP A 6 -25.89 11.38 -20.27
N CYS A 7 -25.15 10.91 -19.27
CA CYS A 7 -25.20 9.54 -18.74
C CYS A 7 -26.58 9.18 -18.14
N LYS A 8 -27.53 10.13 -18.02
CA LYS A 8 -28.80 9.93 -17.33
C LYS A 8 -29.90 9.24 -18.15
N SER A 9 -29.68 8.89 -19.42
CA SER A 9 -30.73 8.27 -20.26
C SER A 9 -30.80 6.73 -20.22
N TRP A 10 -29.84 6.05 -19.57
CA TRP A 10 -29.80 4.57 -19.48
C TRP A 10 -30.64 4.00 -18.32
N ARG A 11 -31.92 4.38 -18.27
CA ARG A 11 -32.87 3.87 -17.27
C ARG A 11 -33.91 2.98 -17.93
N TRP A 12 -33.50 1.79 -18.36
CA TRP A 12 -34.41 0.73 -18.81
C TRP A 12 -34.02 -0.64 -18.22
N SER A 13 -34.90 -1.14 -17.34
CA SER A 13 -35.35 -2.52 -17.17
C SER A 13 -34.34 -3.67 -17.22
N VAL A 14 -33.35 -3.70 -16.34
CA VAL A 14 -32.75 -4.94 -15.82
C VAL A 14 -32.51 -4.74 -14.33
N GLY A 15 -33.05 -5.62 -13.48
CA GLY A 15 -32.99 -5.54 -12.02
C GLY A 15 -31.61 -5.84 -11.42
N ILE A 16 -30.56 -5.16 -11.90
CA ILE A 16 -29.24 -5.12 -11.29
C ILE A 16 -28.82 -3.66 -11.22
N THR A 17 -29.12 -3.00 -10.10
CA THR A 17 -28.50 -1.74 -9.75
C THR A 17 -27.01 -2.02 -9.54
N MET A 18 -26.14 -1.60 -10.46
CA MET A 18 -24.70 -1.64 -10.20
C MET A 18 -24.40 -0.76 -8.98
N ALA A 19 -24.00 -1.40 -7.88
CA ALA A 19 -23.45 -0.67 -6.75
C ALA A 19 -22.13 -0.01 -7.18
N PRO A 20 -21.88 1.26 -6.83
CA PRO A 20 -20.60 1.90 -7.13
C PRO A 20 -19.46 1.15 -6.45
N VAL A 21 -18.37 0.91 -7.19
CA VAL A 21 -17.17 0.24 -6.68
C VAL A 21 -16.10 1.29 -6.39
N GLY A 22 -15.47 1.19 -5.22
CA GLY A 22 -14.40 2.11 -4.82
C GLY A 22 -13.56 1.56 -3.68
N ILE A 23 -12.41 2.19 -3.45
CA ILE A 23 -11.55 1.89 -2.29
C ILE A 23 -12.11 2.65 -1.09
N ILE A 24 -12.73 1.92 -0.18
CA ILE A 24 -13.36 2.48 1.03
C ILE A 24 -12.43 2.58 2.24
N GLY A 25 -11.23 1.98 2.16
CA GLY A 25 -10.21 2.05 3.20
C GLY A 25 -8.89 1.43 2.75
N VAL A 26 -7.79 1.98 3.25
CA VAL A 26 -6.43 1.47 3.04
C VAL A 26 -5.71 1.35 4.37
N GLY A 27 -4.74 0.46 4.46
CA GLY A 27 -3.93 0.27 5.65
C GLY A 27 -2.52 -0.15 5.28
N SER A 28 -1.56 0.22 6.11
CA SER A 28 -0.16 -0.16 5.95
C SER A 28 0.43 -0.56 7.29
N TYR A 29 1.36 -1.50 7.22
CA TYR A 29 2.15 -1.92 8.35
C TYR A 29 3.57 -2.20 7.87
N VAL A 30 4.55 -1.80 8.66
CA VAL A 30 5.97 -2.05 8.39
C VAL A 30 6.60 -2.66 9.62
N PRO A 31 7.53 -3.62 9.47
CA PRO A 31 8.20 -4.21 10.61
C PRO A 31 9.02 -3.16 11.36
N PRO A 32 9.24 -3.36 12.68
CA PRO A 32 9.85 -2.36 13.53
C PRO A 32 11.35 -2.20 13.30
N LYS A 33 12.03 -3.25 12.84
CA LYS A 33 13.48 -3.23 12.62
C LYS A 33 13.82 -2.35 11.42
N GLU A 34 14.60 -1.32 11.67
CA GLU A 34 15.11 -0.38 10.69
C GLU A 34 16.61 -0.56 10.51
N MET A 35 17.07 -0.54 9.27
CA MET A 35 18.49 -0.59 8.92
C MET A 35 18.84 0.62 8.06
N SER A 36 19.90 1.32 8.44
CA SER A 36 20.43 2.49 7.74
C SER A 36 21.35 2.11 6.59
N ASN A 37 21.66 3.04 5.70
CA ASN A 37 22.67 2.82 4.66
C ASN A 37 24.05 2.47 5.23
N GLU A 38 24.40 3.02 6.39
CA GLU A 38 25.65 2.69 7.10
C GLU A 38 25.67 1.24 7.61
N ASP A 39 24.51 0.69 7.98
CA ASP A 39 24.43 -0.73 8.35
C ASP A 39 24.55 -1.63 7.13
N TRP A 40 24.12 -1.16 5.96
CA TRP A 40 24.25 -1.86 4.70
C TRP A 40 25.66 -1.84 4.13
N SER A 41 26.42 -0.75 4.31
CA SER A 41 27.83 -0.69 3.89
C SER A 41 28.74 -1.65 4.67
N LYS A 42 28.31 -2.11 5.84
CA LYS A 42 29.03 -3.14 6.63
C LYS A 42 28.83 -4.56 6.09
N ILE A 43 27.79 -4.78 5.28
CA ILE A 43 27.39 -6.12 4.80
C ILE A 43 27.73 -6.27 3.31
N VAL A 44 27.67 -5.18 2.54
CA VAL A 44 27.89 -5.13 1.09
C VAL A 44 28.85 -3.99 0.78
N ASP A 45 29.68 -4.13 -0.25
CA ASP A 45 30.56 -3.06 -0.73
C ASP A 45 29.74 -1.93 -1.39
N THR A 46 29.31 -0.97 -0.57
CA THR A 46 28.47 0.16 -0.97
C THR A 46 28.66 1.33 -0.01
N SER A 47 28.26 2.55 -0.41
CA SER A 47 28.29 3.75 0.45
C SER A 47 26.93 4.46 0.51
N ASP A 48 26.72 5.32 1.51
CA ASP A 48 25.50 6.15 1.61
C ASP A 48 25.38 7.08 0.41
N GLU A 49 26.49 7.66 -0.03
CA GLU A 49 26.55 8.56 -1.19
C GLU A 49 26.09 7.82 -2.44
N TRP A 50 26.63 6.62 -2.70
CA TRP A 50 26.28 5.84 -3.87
C TRP A 50 24.79 5.47 -3.87
N ILE A 51 24.29 4.94 -2.76
CA ILE A 51 22.88 4.51 -2.62
C ILE A 51 21.94 5.70 -2.77
N SER A 52 22.24 6.80 -2.07
CA SER A 52 21.36 7.97 -2.03
C SER A 52 21.32 8.69 -3.37
N THR A 53 22.47 8.85 -4.04
CA THR A 53 22.54 9.50 -5.35
C THR A 53 21.78 8.72 -6.42
N LYS A 54 21.77 7.38 -6.34
CA LYS A 54 21.09 6.55 -7.35
C LYS A 54 19.63 6.26 -7.06
N THR A 55 19.28 6.09 -5.79
CA THR A 55 17.95 5.56 -5.40
C THR A 55 17.18 6.47 -4.44
N GLY A 56 17.84 7.44 -3.82
CA GLY A 56 17.26 8.24 -2.74
C GLY A 56 16.96 7.47 -1.45
N MET A 57 17.26 6.17 -1.39
CA MET A 57 17.01 5.36 -0.19
C MET A 57 17.97 5.75 0.93
N LYS A 58 17.43 5.91 2.14
CA LYS A 58 18.21 6.17 3.37
C LYS A 58 18.13 5.04 4.39
N ARG A 59 16.97 4.36 4.45
CA ARG A 59 16.66 3.33 5.43
C ARG A 59 15.74 2.27 4.84
N ARG A 60 15.81 1.07 5.39
CA ARG A 60 15.00 -0.09 4.99
C ARG A 60 14.39 -0.74 6.23
N ARG A 61 13.18 -1.29 6.10
CA ARG A 61 12.54 -2.07 7.16
C ARG A 61 12.72 -3.56 6.88
N ILE A 62 13.19 -4.30 7.87
CA ILE A 62 13.54 -5.72 7.74
C ILE A 62 12.63 -6.53 8.64
N ALA A 63 11.92 -7.51 8.08
CA ALA A 63 11.13 -8.44 8.87
C ALA A 63 12.06 -9.37 9.67
N ASP A 64 11.61 -9.79 10.85
CA ASP A 64 12.30 -10.85 11.59
C ASP A 64 12.18 -12.17 10.82
N PRO A 65 13.17 -13.08 10.88
CA PRO A 65 13.07 -14.41 10.26
C PRO A 65 11.83 -15.21 10.66
N SER A 66 11.25 -14.95 11.85
CA SER A 66 10.02 -15.60 12.30
C SER A 66 8.73 -14.99 11.74
N VAL A 67 8.80 -13.84 11.05
CA VAL A 67 7.63 -13.09 10.58
C VAL A 67 7.37 -13.39 9.11
N CYS A 68 6.20 -13.93 8.82
CA CYS A 68 5.76 -14.21 7.46
C CYS A 68 5.13 -12.97 6.80
N THR A 69 5.09 -12.95 5.47
CA THR A 69 4.39 -11.89 4.72
C THR A 69 2.90 -11.81 5.09
N SER A 70 2.27 -12.95 5.41
CA SER A 70 0.90 -13.01 5.88
C SER A 70 0.69 -12.23 7.18
N ASP A 71 1.65 -12.27 8.11
CA ASP A 71 1.54 -11.59 9.40
C ASP A 71 1.56 -10.07 9.20
N LEU A 72 2.46 -9.59 8.33
CA LEU A 72 2.51 -8.18 7.94
C LEU A 72 1.21 -7.72 7.25
N ALA A 73 0.66 -8.57 6.36
CA ALA A 73 -0.58 -8.30 5.67
C ALA A 73 -1.77 -8.24 6.65
N VAL A 74 -1.85 -9.15 7.62
CA VAL A 74 -2.87 -9.15 8.67
C VAL A 74 -2.86 -7.84 9.45
N GLU A 75 -1.69 -7.35 9.86
CA GLU A 75 -1.58 -6.07 10.55
C GLU A 75 -2.01 -4.89 9.67
N ALA A 76 -1.62 -4.87 8.39
CA ALA A 76 -2.08 -3.86 7.45
C ALA A 76 -3.61 -3.94 7.21
N SER A 77 -4.18 -5.14 7.11
CA SER A 77 -5.63 -5.37 6.94
C SER A 77 -6.43 -4.90 8.15
N LYS A 78 -5.95 -5.12 9.38
CA LYS A 78 -6.58 -4.58 10.59
C LYS A 78 -6.67 -3.05 10.53
N VAL A 79 -5.62 -2.38 10.05
CA VAL A 79 -5.64 -0.91 9.84
C VAL A 79 -6.65 -0.54 8.75
N ALA A 80 -6.68 -1.27 7.63
CA ALA A 80 -7.61 -1.01 6.53
C ALA A 80 -9.08 -1.14 6.97
N LEU A 81 -9.41 -2.19 7.75
CA LEU A 81 -10.75 -2.42 8.30
C LEU A 81 -11.16 -1.30 9.27
N ARG A 82 -10.26 -0.86 10.15
CA ARG A 82 -10.51 0.31 11.01
C ARG A 82 -10.79 1.57 10.20
N ASN A 83 -10.02 1.80 9.14
CA ASN A 83 -10.18 2.97 8.27
C ASN A 83 -11.46 2.92 7.41
N SER A 84 -11.96 1.72 7.08
CA SER A 84 -13.24 1.55 6.37
C SER A 84 -14.45 1.46 7.29
N GLY A 85 -14.27 1.45 8.61
CA GLY A 85 -15.36 1.29 9.58
C GLY A 85 -16.01 -0.09 9.54
N LEU A 86 -15.32 -1.11 9.03
CA LEU A 86 -15.81 -2.48 8.91
C LEU A 86 -15.26 -3.37 10.03
N SER A 87 -15.98 -4.47 10.30
CA SER A 87 -15.50 -5.55 11.17
C SER A 87 -15.04 -6.75 10.35
N PRO A 88 -14.06 -7.54 10.83
CA PRO A 88 -13.58 -8.75 10.17
C PRO A 88 -14.65 -9.85 10.06
#